data_AF-A0A0K0EA49-F1
#
_entry.id   AF-A0A0K0EA49-F1
#
_cell.length_a   1.000
_cell.length_b   1.000
_cell.length_c   1.000
_cell.angle_alpha   90.00
_cell.angle_beta   90.00
_cell.angle_gamma   90.00
#
_symmetry.space_group_name_H-M   'P 1'
#
loop_
_entity.id
_entity.type
_entity.pdbx_description
1 polymer ?
#
loop_
_entity_poly.entity_id
_entity_poly.type
_entity_poly.pdbx_seq_one_letter_code
_entity_poly.pdbx_strand_id
1 'polypeptide(L)'
;MDMSILEFKNEHEKIYNICISFPGISKECELEVESYTDYLVKNKIEGFVTLHSYEGFILYPWGYQKKLYIGDRENLHKLSEEMRNAIENIPGAD
;
A
#
# COMPACT_ATOMS: atom_id res chain seq x y z
N MET A 1 8.24 -29.53 20.80
CA MET A 1 8.07 -29.28 19.36
C MET A 1 9.48 -29.16 18.79
N ASP A 2 9.84 -30.02 17.84
CA ASP A 2 11.21 -30.13 17.32
C ASP A 2 11.64 -28.83 16.62
N MET A 3 12.87 -28.38 16.89
CA MET A 3 13.39 -27.12 16.39
C MET A 3 13.60 -27.15 14.87
N SER A 4 13.96 -28.32 14.33
CA SER A 4 14.11 -28.55 12.90
C SER A 4 12.78 -28.43 12.13
N ILE A 5 11.67 -28.83 12.76
CA ILE A 5 10.32 -28.72 12.18
C ILE A 5 9.87 -27.26 12.16
N LEU A 6 10.24 -26.47 13.18
CA LEU A 6 9.95 -25.03 13.20
C LEU A 6 10.76 -24.27 12.15
N GLU A 7 12.05 -24.58 12.01
CA GLU A 7 12.92 -23.97 10.99
C GLU A 7 12.43 -24.29 9.58
N PHE A 8 12.10 -25.56 9.30
CA PHE A 8 11.54 -25.97 8.02
C PHE A 8 10.20 -25.27 7.70
N LYS A 9 9.30 -25.16 8.68
CA LYS A 9 8.03 -24.41 8.51
C LYS A 9 8.26 -22.94 8.22
N ASN A 10 9.20 -22.31 8.92
CA ASN A 10 9.55 -20.90 8.72
C ASN A 10 10.18 -20.65 7.34
N GLU A 11 11.00 -21.57 6.83
CA GLU A 11 11.57 -21.48 5.48
C GLU A 11 10.51 -21.68 4.41
N HIS A 12 9.64 -22.69 4.56
CA HIS A 12 8.52 -22.91 3.63
C HIS A 12 7.55 -21.73 3.62
N GLU A 13 7.25 -21.13 4.78
CA GLU A 13 6.39 -19.96 4.87
C GLU A 13 7.03 -18.74 4.20
N LYS A 14 8.34 -18.54 4.34
CA LYS A 14 9.08 -17.49 3.60
C LYS A 14 9.04 -17.71 2.09
N ILE A 15 9.29 -18.94 1.63
CA ILE A 15 9.25 -19.30 0.19
C ILE A 15 7.81 -19.22 -0.36
N TYR A 16 6.81 -19.53 0.45
CA TYR A 16 5.42 -19.39 0.02
C TYR A 16 5.03 -17.91 -0.08
N ASN A 17 5.44 -17.09 0.90
CA ASN A 17 5.18 -15.66 0.90
C ASN A 17 5.88 -14.91 -0.25
N ILE A 18 7.10 -15.31 -0.62
CA ILE A 18 7.79 -14.69 -1.77
C ILE A 18 7.05 -14.95 -3.09
N CYS A 19 6.40 -16.11 -3.23
CA CYS A 19 5.60 -16.46 -4.41
C CYS A 19 4.22 -15.78 -4.44
N ILE A 20 3.73 -15.25 -3.31
CA ILE A 20 2.45 -14.52 -3.23
C ILE A 20 2.66 -13.01 -3.37
N SER A 21 3.66 -12.47 -2.69
CA SER A 21 3.95 -11.03 -2.67
C SER A 21 5.47 -10.85 -2.62
N PHE A 22 6.06 -10.67 -3.80
CA PHE A 22 7.50 -10.43 -3.94
C PHE A 22 7.80 -8.93 -3.89
N PRO A 23 8.65 -8.44 -2.95
CA PRO A 23 9.00 -7.03 -2.88
C PRO A 23 10.07 -6.59 -3.90
N GLY A 24 10.62 -7.51 -4.69
CA GLY A 24 11.76 -7.26 -5.57
C GLY A 24 13.11 -7.62 -4.95
N ILE A 25 14.17 -7.59 -5.75
CA ILE A 25 15.56 -7.88 -5.32
C ILE A 25 16.24 -6.68 -4.64
N SER A 26 15.74 -5.47 -4.91
CA SER A 26 16.18 -4.21 -4.31
C SER A 26 15.07 -3.16 -4.44
N LYS A 27 15.22 -2.02 -3.76
CA LYS A 27 14.37 -0.86 -3.99
C LYS A 27 14.42 -0.46 -5.47
N GLU A 28 13.28 -0.10 -6.05
CA GLU A 28 13.16 0.41 -7.43
C GLU A 28 13.75 -0.54 -8.50
N CYS A 29 13.81 -1.86 -8.26
CA CYS A 29 14.34 -2.80 -9.26
C CYS A 29 13.41 -3.01 -10.48
N GLU A 30 12.13 -2.71 -10.33
CA GLU A 30 11.16 -2.74 -11.44
C GLU A 30 11.23 -1.40 -12.19
N LEU A 31 11.46 -1.44 -13.51
CA LEU A 31 11.62 -0.25 -14.34
C LEU A 31 10.38 0.65 -14.32
N GLU A 32 9.20 0.05 -14.15
CA GLU A 32 7.93 0.75 -13.96
C GLU A 32 7.94 1.60 -12.68
N VAL A 33 8.48 1.07 -11.59
CA VAL A 33 8.59 1.77 -10.30
C VAL A 33 9.70 2.81 -10.34
N GLU A 34 10.83 2.49 -10.95
CA GLU A 34 11.95 3.42 -11.13
C GLU A 34 11.51 4.66 -11.93
N SER A 35 10.97 4.46 -13.13
CA SER A 35 10.55 5.56 -14.03
C SER A 35 9.51 6.48 -13.39
N TYR A 36 8.53 5.91 -12.70
CA TYR A 36 7.50 6.66 -12.00
C TYR A 36 8.07 7.41 -10.77
N THR A 37 8.96 6.80 -9.99
CA THR A 37 9.62 7.46 -8.85
C THR A 37 10.50 8.62 -9.31
N ASP A 38 11.24 8.42 -10.40
CA ASP A 38 12.05 9.44 -11.06
C ASP A 38 11.21 10.64 -11.48
N TYR A 39 10.01 10.40 -12.02
CA TYR A 39 9.07 11.45 -12.38
C TYR A 39 8.61 12.24 -11.15
N LEU A 40 8.25 11.57 -10.04
CA LEU A 40 7.81 12.25 -8.82
C LEU A 40 8.90 13.14 -8.22
N VAL A 41 10.14 12.66 -8.14
CA VAL A 41 11.24 13.41 -7.51
C VAL A 41 11.62 14.65 -8.33
N LYS A 42 11.52 14.57 -9.66
CA LYS A 42 11.90 15.67 -10.57
C LYS A 42 10.85 16.77 -10.66
N ASN A 43 9.62 16.52 -10.21
CA ASN A 43 8.49 17.43 -10.39
C ASN A 43 7.89 17.87 -9.04
N LYS A 44 7.29 19.06 -9.03
CA LYS A 44 6.50 19.50 -7.87
C LYS A 44 5.13 18.83 -7.92
N ILE A 45 4.94 17.82 -7.09
CA ILE A 45 3.67 17.09 -6.96
C ILE A 45 2.98 17.50 -5.66
N GLU A 46 1.73 17.98 -5.77
CA GLU A 46 0.95 18.46 -4.62
C GLU A 46 -0.03 17.41 -4.08
N GLY A 47 -0.28 16.33 -4.83
CA GLY A 47 -1.13 15.22 -4.42
C GLY A 47 -0.81 13.94 -5.18
N PHE A 48 -1.01 12.80 -4.52
CA PHE A 48 -0.74 11.49 -5.10
C PHE A 48 -1.83 10.49 -4.71
N VAL A 49 -2.44 9.85 -5.72
CA VAL A 49 -3.54 8.87 -5.57
C VAL A 49 -3.23 7.64 -6.42
N THR A 50 -3.20 6.46 -5.80
CA THR A 50 -3.19 5.19 -6.52
C THR A 50 -4.57 4.55 -6.47
N LEU A 51 -4.96 3.91 -7.57
CA LEU A 51 -6.21 3.19 -7.67
C LEU A 51 -5.93 1.70 -7.67
N HIS A 52 -6.59 0.99 -6.76
CA HIS A 52 -6.54 -0.46 -6.66
C HIS A 52 -7.97 -0.99 -6.54
N SER A 53 -8.17 -2.22 -6.96
CA SER A 53 -9.40 -3.00 -6.75
C SER A 53 -9.05 -4.26 -5.97
N TYR A 54 -9.92 -4.81 -5.13
CA TYR A 54 -11.36 -4.55 -4.94
C TYR A 54 -11.64 -3.99 -3.52
N GLU A 55 -12.90 -3.99 -3.07
CA GLU A 55 -13.35 -3.68 -1.68
C GLU A 55 -13.68 -2.22 -1.32
N GLY A 56 -13.69 -1.27 -2.28
CA GLY A 56 -14.25 0.07 -2.03
C GLY A 56 -13.55 0.91 -0.96
N PHE A 57 -12.27 0.63 -0.67
CA PHE A 57 -11.53 1.35 0.37
C PHE A 57 -10.91 2.67 -0.12
N ILE A 58 -10.96 3.69 0.75
CA ILE A 58 -10.14 4.90 0.65
C ILE A 58 -9.10 4.83 1.75
N LEU A 59 -7.83 4.75 1.35
CA LEU A 59 -6.70 4.58 2.27
C LEU A 59 -5.75 5.76 2.20
N TYR A 60 -5.14 6.07 3.35
CA TYR A 60 -4.09 7.06 3.50
C TYR A 60 -2.96 6.48 4.38
N PRO A 61 -1.76 7.08 4.39
CA PRO A 61 -0.59 6.50 5.07
C PRO A 61 -0.80 6.25 6.58
N TRP A 62 -0.15 5.27 7.20
CA TRP A 62 0.87 4.35 6.66
C TRP A 62 0.40 2.89 6.63
N GLY A 63 0.92 2.09 5.70
CA GLY A 63 0.67 0.64 5.63
C GLY A 63 1.78 -0.25 6.20
N TYR A 64 3.04 0.21 6.23
CA TYR A 64 4.19 -0.65 6.52
C TYR A 64 4.46 -0.89 8.01
N GLN A 65 3.94 -0.03 8.89
CA GLN A 65 4.16 -0.12 10.34
C GLN A 65 2.88 0.18 11.12
N LYS A 66 2.52 -0.72 12.03
CA LYS A 66 1.37 -0.53 12.94
C LYS A 66 1.64 0.62 13.91
N LYS A 67 0.61 1.41 14.20
CA LYS A 67 0.63 2.56 15.14
C LYS A 67 1.61 3.68 14.75
N LEU A 68 2.04 3.71 13.50
CA LEU A 68 2.71 4.86 12.93
C LEU A 68 1.65 5.81 12.37
N TYR A 69 1.62 7.04 12.87
CA TYR A 69 0.66 8.05 12.44
C TYR A 69 1.39 9.20 11.76
N ILE A 70 0.87 9.64 10.62
CA ILE A 70 1.32 10.87 9.97
C ILE A 70 0.83 12.10 10.74
N GLY A 71 1.62 13.17 10.76
CA GLY A 71 1.26 14.41 11.48
C GLY A 71 -0.05 15.04 10.99
N ASP A 72 -0.38 14.86 9.71
CA ASP A 72 -1.57 15.43 9.06
C ASP A 72 -2.76 14.46 8.98
N ARG A 73 -2.81 13.47 9.87
CA ARG A 73 -3.80 12.38 9.83
C ARG A 73 -5.24 12.89 9.83
N GLU A 74 -5.55 13.91 10.63
CA GLU A 74 -6.92 14.42 10.78
C GLU A 74 -7.44 15.02 9.47
N ASN A 75 -6.62 15.81 8.77
CA ASN A 75 -7.00 16.40 7.49
C ASN A 75 -7.15 15.32 6.41
N LEU A 76 -6.24 14.34 6.36
CA LEU A 76 -6.36 13.21 5.43
C LEU A 76 -7.62 12.38 5.68
N HIS A 77 -7.96 12.14 6.95
CA HIS A 77 -9.18 11.42 7.30
C HIS A 77 -10.43 12.20 6.88
N LYS A 78 -10.46 13.52 7.16
CA LYS A 78 -11.56 14.38 6.75
C LYS A 78 -11.73 14.40 5.22
N LEU A 79 -10.63 14.55 4.48
CA LEU A 79 -10.65 14.50 3.02
C LEU A 79 -11.17 13.14 2.52
N SER A 80 -10.77 12.05 3.16
CA SER A 80 -11.24 10.70 2.79
C SER A 80 -12.74 10.51 3.02
N GLU A 81 -13.29 11.07 4.11
CA GLU A 81 -14.73 11.06 4.36
C GLU A 81 -15.50 11.89 3.33
N GLU A 82 -14.98 13.06 2.95
CA GLU A 82 -15.56 13.90 1.89
C GLU A 82 -15.57 13.16 0.55
N MET A 83 -14.48 12.46 0.21
CA MET A 83 -14.38 11.61 -0.99
C MET A 83 -15.39 10.46 -0.95
N ARG A 84 -15.51 9.74 0.18
CA ARG A 84 -16.49 8.65 0.33
C ARG A 84 -17.90 9.17 0.08
N ASN A 85 -18.29 10.24 0.76
CA ASN A 85 -19.61 10.81 0.65
C ASN A 85 -19.90 11.27 -0.79
N ALA A 86 -18.91 11.83 -1.50
CA ALA A 86 -19.07 12.22 -2.89
C ALA A 86 -19.31 11.02 -3.82
N ILE A 87 -18.63 9.89 -3.59
CA ILE A 87 -18.80 8.66 -4.36
C ILE A 87 -20.18 8.04 -4.09
N GLU A 88 -20.58 7.91 -2.83
CA GLU A 88 -21.86 7.32 -2.42
C GLU A 88 -23.09 8.10 -2.94
N ASN A 89 -22.93 9.39 -3.23
CA ASN A 89 -23.98 10.21 -3.82
C ASN A 89 -24.19 9.97 -5.32
N ILE A 90 -23.33 9.16 -5.96
CA ILE A 90 -23.47 8.76 -7.37
C ILE A 90 -24.33 7.48 -7.42
N PRO A 91 -25.47 7.47 -8.13
CA PRO A 91 -26.31 6.28 -8.22
C PRO A 91 -25.55 5.07 -8.81
N GLY A 92 -25.61 3.92 -8.13
CA GLY A 92 -24.99 2.65 -8.57
C GLY A 92 -23.50 2.51 -8.22
N ALA A 93 -23.01 3.27 -7.23
CA ALA A 93 -21.65 3.18 -6.69
C ALA A 93 -21.51 2.19 -5.52
N ASP A 94 -22.56 1.41 -5.24
CA ASP A 94 -22.65 0.34 -4.24
C ASP A 94 -21.90 -0.95 -4.61
#